data_AF-A0AAU1HWF4-F1
#
_entry.id   AF-A0AAU1HWF4-F1
#
_cell.length_a   1.000
_cell.length_b   1.000
_cell.length_c   1.000
_cell.angle_alpha   90.00
_cell.angle_beta   90.00
_cell.angle_gamma   90.00
#
_symmetry.space_group_name_H-M   'P 1'
#
loop_
_entity.id
_entity.type
_entity.pdbx_description
1 polymer ?
#
loop_
_entity_poly.entity_id
_entity_poly.type
_entity_poly.pdbx_seq_one_letter_code
_entity_poly.pdbx_strand_id
1 'polypeptide(L)'
;MDLDPDEIVTVELSWDNDTGPTTYSRDLTRRQLGNLLVQVDDMAADTDARAWPTPGEAYALAPGIVSEMGWTAVQAANQPFGTRPAREFWLRKAALLDRLALQDVADDAAEAAQEAAERLMSLDDSGVICDPRHYVRQQYAHWITHQ
;
A
#
# COMPACT_ATOMS: atom_id res chain seq x y z
N MET A 1 -20.83 40.55 3.78
CA MET A 1 -19.39 40.64 4.09
C MET A 1 -18.72 40.10 2.85
N ASP A 2 -18.32 40.97 1.93
CA ASP A 2 -17.65 40.53 0.70
C ASP A 2 -16.20 40.19 1.07
N LEU A 3 -15.84 38.93 0.89
CA LEU A 3 -14.47 38.47 1.05
C LEU A 3 -13.69 38.86 -0.20
N ASP A 4 -12.62 39.62 -0.03
CA ASP A 4 -11.77 40.03 -1.16
C ASP A 4 -11.06 38.79 -1.74
N PRO A 5 -11.29 38.46 -3.03
CA PRO A 5 -10.66 37.30 -3.66
C PRO A 5 -9.14 37.44 -3.84
N ASP A 6 -8.63 38.67 -3.79
CA ASP A 6 -7.20 38.98 -3.92
C ASP A 6 -6.53 39.21 -2.55
N GLU A 7 -7.27 39.00 -1.45
CA GLU A 7 -6.72 38.94 -0.08
C GLU A 7 -5.66 37.83 0.02
N ILE A 8 -4.47 38.19 0.53
CA ILE A 8 -3.39 37.26 0.78
C ILE A 8 -3.67 36.51 2.08
N VAL A 9 -3.62 35.18 2.01
CA VAL A 9 -3.73 34.24 3.12
C VAL A 9 -2.46 33.40 3.20
N THR A 10 -1.93 33.21 4.40
CA THR A 10 -0.80 32.30 4.65
C THR A 10 -1.35 30.91 4.91
N VAL A 11 -0.91 29.94 4.12
CA VAL A 11 -1.23 28.52 4.31
C VAL A 11 -0.01 27.84 4.92
N GLU A 12 -0.22 27.19 6.05
CA GLU A 12 0.80 26.37 6.71
C GLU A 12 0.41 24.89 6.62
N LEU A 13 1.32 24.09 6.10
CA LEU A 13 1.23 22.64 6.03
C LEU A 13 2.31 22.06 6.93
N SER A 14 1.91 21.20 7.87
CA SER A 14 2.81 20.53 8.80
C SER A 14 2.65 19.02 8.67
N TRP A 15 3.76 18.31 8.57
CA TRP A 15 3.79 16.85 8.58
C TRP A 15 5.05 16.34 9.27
N ASP A 16 4.92 15.16 9.89
CA ASP A 16 6.04 14.46 10.51
C ASP A 16 6.78 13.61 9.48
N ASN A 17 8.10 13.61 9.53
CA ASN A 17 8.95 12.66 8.81
C ASN A 17 9.98 12.04 9.76
N ASP A 18 10.76 11.07 9.27
CA ASP A 18 11.76 10.35 10.08
C ASP A 18 12.87 11.25 10.67
N THR A 19 12.98 12.49 10.18
CA THR A 19 13.93 13.52 10.65
C THR A 19 13.30 14.59 11.56
N GLY A 20 11.98 14.54 11.81
CA GLY A 20 11.23 15.47 12.67
C GLY A 20 10.13 16.26 11.93
N PRO A 21 9.38 17.12 12.65
CA PRO A 21 8.28 17.88 12.07
C PRO A 21 8.81 18.88 11.04
N THR A 22 8.26 18.80 9.82
CA THR A 22 8.55 19.76 8.74
C THR A 22 7.34 20.65 8.53
N THR A 23 7.57 21.96 8.48
CA THR A 23 6.54 22.96 8.21
C THR A 23 6.85 23.64 6.88
N TYR A 24 5.87 23.64 5.98
CA TYR A 24 5.87 24.40 4.75
C TYR A 24 4.85 25.53 4.85
N SER A 25 5.28 26.78 4.64
CA SER A 25 4.41 27.94 4.66
C SER A 25 4.44 28.64 3.30
N ARG A 26 3.28 29.04 2.80
CA ARG A 26 3.14 29.76 1.54
C ARG A 26 2.00 30.77 1.58
N ASP A 27 2.30 31.97 1.13
CA ASP A 27 1.30 33.02 0.91
C ASP A 27 0.62 32.82 -0.44
N LEU A 28 -0.72 32.82 -0.43
CA LEU A 28 -1.58 32.64 -1.59
C LEU A 28 -2.73 33.63 -1.54
N THR A 29 -3.31 34.01 -2.68
CA THR A 29 -4.57 34.76 -2.65
C THR A 29 -5.73 33.85 -2.28
N ARG A 30 -6.83 34.39 -1.76
CA ARG A 30 -8.06 33.62 -1.51
C ARG A 30 -8.54 32.86 -2.74
N ARG A 31 -8.44 33.46 -3.93
CA ARG A 31 -8.75 32.80 -5.21
C ARG A 31 -7.83 31.60 -5.48
N GLN A 32 -6.53 31.75 -5.23
CA GLN A 32 -5.56 30.66 -5.39
C GLN A 32 -5.78 29.52 -4.39
N LEU A 33 -6.10 29.86 -3.13
CA LEU A 33 -6.47 28.87 -2.12
C LEU A 33 -7.74 28.09 -2.55
N GLY A 34 -8.76 28.79 -3.05
CA GLY A 34 -9.98 28.15 -3.53
C GLY A 34 -9.72 27.14 -4.65
N ASN A 35 -8.91 27.52 -5.65
CA ASN A 35 -8.52 26.61 -6.74
C ASN A 35 -7.71 25.41 -6.24
N LEU A 36 -6.81 25.62 -5.29
CA LEU A 36 -6.01 24.54 -4.69
C LEU A 36 -6.90 23.54 -3.95
N LEU A 37 -7.88 24.02 -3.18
CA LEU A 37 -8.81 23.16 -2.45
C LEU A 37 -9.67 22.32 -3.39
N VAL A 38 -10.15 22.89 -4.49
CA VAL A 38 -10.88 22.13 -5.53
C VAL A 38 -9.98 21.06 -6.15
N GLN A 39 -8.73 21.40 -6.48
CA GLN A 39 -7.79 20.42 -7.02
C GLN A 39 -7.50 19.29 -6.02
N VAL A 40 -7.39 19.61 -4.73
CA VAL A 40 -7.20 18.60 -3.68
C VAL A 40 -8.43 17.71 -3.53
N ASP A 41 -9.63 18.26 -3.64
CA ASP A 41 -10.89 17.50 -3.63
C ASP A 41 -10.98 16.54 -4.82
N ASP A 42 -10.66 17.02 -6.03
CA ASP A 42 -10.59 16.17 -7.24
C ASP A 42 -9.54 15.05 -7.09
N MET A 43 -8.36 15.36 -6.54
CA MET A 43 -7.33 14.35 -6.26
C MET A 43 -7.77 13.34 -5.19
N ALA A 44 -8.50 13.78 -4.16
CA ALA A 44 -9.05 12.91 -3.13
C ALA A 44 -10.11 11.96 -3.71
N ALA A 45 -10.99 12.49 -4.57
CA ALA A 45 -11.99 11.69 -5.28
C ALA A 45 -11.37 10.63 -6.20
N ASP A 46 -10.26 10.94 -6.89
CA ASP A 46 -9.48 9.96 -7.66
C ASP A 46 -8.81 8.90 -6.76
N THR A 47 -8.50 9.25 -5.51
CA THR A 47 -7.95 8.31 -4.53
C THR A 47 -9.04 7.35 -4.02
N ASP A 48 -10.26 7.85 -3.78
CA ASP A 48 -11.44 7.05 -3.42
C ASP A 48 -11.93 6.15 -4.57
N ALA A 49 -11.75 6.57 -5.82
CA ALA A 49 -12.03 5.76 -7.00
C ALA A 49 -11.10 4.55 -7.15
N ARG A 50 -9.97 4.52 -6.42
CA ARG A 50 -9.05 3.38 -6.34
C ARG A 50 -9.25 2.61 -5.04
N ALA A 51 -10.52 2.28 -4.74
CA ALA A 51 -10.86 1.37 -3.65
C ALA A 51 -9.92 0.14 -3.67
N TRP A 52 -9.29 -0.14 -2.54
CA TRP A 52 -8.39 -1.28 -2.40
C TRP A 52 -9.10 -2.55 -2.88
N PRO A 53 -8.47 -3.39 -3.72
CA PRO A 53 -9.14 -4.55 -4.26
C PRO A 53 -9.56 -5.46 -3.11
N THR A 54 -10.79 -5.96 -3.19
CA THR A 54 -11.26 -6.98 -2.26
C THR A 54 -10.38 -8.22 -2.39
N PRO A 55 -10.29 -9.08 -1.36
CA PRO A 55 -9.51 -10.31 -1.47
C PRO A 55 -9.93 -11.19 -2.66
N GLY A 56 -11.24 -11.22 -2.96
CA GLY A 56 -11.78 -11.96 -4.08
C GLY A 56 -11.29 -11.44 -5.43
N GLU A 57 -11.24 -10.11 -5.59
CA GLU A 57 -10.71 -9.48 -6.80
C GLU A 57 -9.20 -9.67 -6.93
N ALA A 58 -8.46 -9.45 -5.83
CA ALA A 58 -7.01 -9.53 -5.82
C ALA A 58 -6.48 -10.92 -6.18
N TYR A 59 -7.18 -11.97 -5.75
CA TYR A 59 -6.76 -13.36 -5.91
C TYR A 59 -7.55 -14.15 -6.95
N ALA A 60 -8.39 -13.49 -7.76
CA ALA A 60 -9.21 -14.16 -8.78
C ALA A 60 -8.38 -14.98 -9.78
N LEU A 61 -7.18 -14.51 -10.12
CA LEU A 61 -6.25 -15.16 -11.06
C LEU A 61 -5.14 -15.94 -10.35
N ALA A 62 -5.19 -16.03 -9.03
CA ALA A 62 -4.11 -16.64 -8.26
C ALA A 62 -4.08 -18.17 -8.47
N PRO A 63 -2.89 -18.77 -8.60
CA PRO A 63 -2.77 -20.23 -8.60
C PRO A 63 -3.27 -20.83 -7.28
N GLY A 64 -3.69 -22.10 -7.35
CA GLY A 64 -4.24 -22.82 -6.20
C GLY A 64 -3.27 -22.87 -5.00
N ILE A 65 -3.83 -22.86 -3.79
CA ILE A 65 -3.06 -22.78 -2.52
C ILE A 65 -1.96 -23.85 -2.44
N VAL A 66 -2.27 -25.11 -2.76
CA VAL A 66 -1.30 -26.21 -2.69
C VAL A 66 -0.14 -26.01 -3.67
N SER A 67 -0.42 -25.51 -4.88
CA SER A 67 0.62 -25.21 -5.87
C SER A 67 1.53 -24.07 -5.40
N GLU A 68 0.96 -23.05 -4.78
CA GLU A 68 1.71 -21.92 -4.20
C GLU A 68 2.53 -22.33 -2.98
N MET A 69 2.02 -23.20 -2.11
CA MET A 69 2.78 -23.81 -1.03
C MET A 69 3.99 -24.59 -1.57
N GLY A 70 3.78 -25.41 -2.60
CA GLY A 70 4.87 -26.15 -3.24
C GLY A 70 5.93 -25.21 -3.84
N TRP A 71 5.50 -24.18 -4.57
CA TRP A 71 6.40 -23.21 -5.17
C TRP A 71 7.20 -22.43 -4.11
N THR A 72 6.53 -21.89 -3.09
CA THR A 72 7.19 -21.12 -2.02
C THR A 72 8.17 -21.97 -1.22
N ALA A 73 7.83 -23.23 -0.92
CA ALA A 73 8.73 -24.16 -0.23
C ALA A 73 9.98 -24.46 -1.06
N VAL A 74 9.83 -24.72 -2.37
CA VAL A 74 10.95 -24.97 -3.28
C VAL A 74 11.86 -23.74 -3.40
N GLN A 75 11.30 -22.53 -3.53
CA GLN A 75 12.07 -21.30 -3.57
C GLN A 75 12.86 -21.07 -2.27
N ALA A 76 12.22 -21.28 -1.11
CA ALA A 76 12.88 -21.15 0.18
C ALA A 76 14.01 -22.17 0.37
N ALA A 77 13.80 -23.42 -0.07
CA ALA A 77 14.79 -24.50 0.05
C ALA A 77 16.01 -24.29 -0.87
N ASN A 78 15.78 -23.72 -2.06
CA ASN A 78 16.84 -23.47 -3.04
C ASN A 78 17.54 -22.11 -2.85
N GLN A 79 17.08 -21.29 -1.91
CA GLN A 79 17.66 -19.97 -1.65
C GLN A 79 19.06 -20.12 -1.04
N PRO A 80 20.11 -19.55 -1.67
CA PRO A 80 21.44 -19.56 -1.08
C PRO A 80 21.49 -18.80 0.25
N PHE A 81 22.15 -19.37 1.25
CA PHE A 81 22.32 -18.70 2.55
C PHE A 81 22.96 -17.32 2.41
N GLY A 82 22.47 -16.34 3.17
CA GLY A 82 22.97 -14.97 3.14
C GLY A 82 22.48 -14.12 1.96
N THR A 83 21.64 -14.67 1.07
CA THR A 83 21.05 -13.90 -0.04
C THR A 83 19.60 -13.52 0.25
N ARG A 84 19.20 -12.29 -0.08
CA ARG A 84 17.83 -11.82 0.10
C ARG A 84 16.94 -12.44 -0.98
N PRO A 85 15.79 -13.05 -0.63
CA PRO A 85 14.85 -13.56 -1.64
C PRO A 85 14.32 -12.45 -2.53
N ALA A 86 14.01 -12.79 -3.78
CA ALA A 86 13.47 -11.84 -4.76
C ALA A 86 12.12 -11.25 -4.31
N ARG A 87 11.77 -10.07 -4.82
CA ARG A 87 10.49 -9.42 -4.53
C ARG A 87 9.29 -10.28 -4.88
N GLU A 88 9.32 -10.99 -6.02
CA GLU A 88 8.25 -11.91 -6.42
C GLU A 88 8.01 -13.00 -5.36
N PHE A 89 9.08 -13.55 -4.79
CA PHE A 89 8.95 -14.55 -3.72
C PHE A 89 8.21 -13.98 -2.52
N TRP A 90 8.57 -12.78 -2.06
CA TRP A 90 7.90 -12.14 -0.94
C TRP A 90 6.46 -11.78 -1.25
N LEU A 91 6.18 -11.27 -2.46
CA LEU A 91 4.83 -10.95 -2.90
C LEU A 91 3.93 -12.20 -2.93
N ARG A 92 4.41 -13.31 -3.52
CA ARG A 92 3.65 -14.57 -3.60
C ARG A 92 3.50 -15.23 -2.24
N LYS A 93 4.52 -15.19 -1.39
CA LYS A 93 4.45 -15.69 -0.01
C LYS A 93 3.44 -14.90 0.82
N ALA A 94 3.47 -13.56 0.76
CA ALA A 94 2.52 -12.73 1.48
C ALA A 94 1.08 -12.96 0.99
N ALA A 95 0.87 -13.06 -0.33
CA ALA A 95 -0.44 -13.37 -0.92
C ALA A 95 -0.94 -14.78 -0.55
N LEU A 96 -0.06 -15.77 -0.42
CA LEU A 96 -0.42 -17.11 0.07
C LEU A 96 -0.88 -17.06 1.53
N LEU A 97 -0.13 -16.40 2.40
CA LEU A 97 -0.46 -16.28 3.82
C LEU A 97 -1.75 -15.47 4.04
N ASP A 98 -1.97 -14.39 3.28
CA ASP A 98 -3.23 -13.64 3.34
C ASP A 98 -4.44 -14.52 2.99
N ARG A 99 -4.31 -15.36 1.96
CA ARG A 99 -5.37 -16.31 1.56
C ARG A 99 -5.61 -17.40 2.61
N LEU A 100 -4.57 -17.86 3.30
CA LEU A 100 -4.72 -18.81 4.41
C LEU A 100 -5.39 -18.17 5.62
N ALA A 101 -5.02 -16.93 5.95
CA ALA A 101 -5.67 -16.15 7.00
C ALA A 101 -7.17 -15.94 6.73
N LEU A 102 -7.56 -15.74 5.47
CA LEU A 102 -8.96 -15.60 5.07
C LEU A 102 -9.77 -16.91 5.17
N GLN A 103 -9.09 -18.06 5.14
CA GLN A 103 -9.72 -19.37 5.30
C GLN A 103 -9.77 -19.84 6.76
N ASP A 104 -9.21 -19.06 7.68
CA ASP A 104 -9.17 -19.36 9.12
C ASP A 104 -8.60 -20.77 9.41
N VAL A 105 -7.62 -21.19 8.61
CA VAL A 105 -7.07 -22.56 8.65
C VAL A 105 -6.02 -22.77 9.75
N ALA A 106 -5.52 -21.69 10.35
CA ALA A 106 -4.62 -21.72 11.51
C ALA A 106 -4.69 -20.42 12.31
N ASP A 107 -4.61 -20.51 13.62
CA ASP A 107 -4.68 -19.37 14.55
C ASP A 107 -3.56 -18.34 14.28
N ASP A 108 -2.41 -18.78 13.78
CA ASP A 108 -1.23 -17.95 13.47
C ASP A 108 -1.22 -17.43 12.02
N ALA A 109 -2.16 -17.86 11.17
CA ALA A 109 -2.16 -17.48 9.75
C ALA A 109 -2.33 -15.97 9.55
N ALA A 110 -3.14 -15.32 10.38
CA ALA A 110 -3.36 -13.88 10.32
C ALA A 110 -2.10 -13.08 10.71
N GLU A 111 -1.39 -13.51 11.76
CA GLU A 111 -0.13 -12.90 12.18
C GLU A 111 0.96 -13.11 11.14
N ALA A 112 1.10 -14.34 10.62
CA ALA A 112 2.06 -14.65 9.56
C ALA A 112 1.77 -13.85 8.27
N ALA A 113 0.50 -13.63 7.93
CA ALA A 113 0.11 -12.78 6.79
C ALA A 113 0.50 -11.32 7.01
N GLN A 114 0.31 -10.80 8.22
CA GLN A 114 0.69 -9.45 8.60
C GLN A 114 2.21 -9.24 8.51
N GLU A 115 2.99 -10.13 9.12
CA GLU A 115 4.46 -10.04 9.10
C GLU A 115 5.01 -10.13 7.66
N ALA A 116 4.45 -11.01 6.84
CA ALA A 116 4.87 -11.15 5.45
C ALA A 116 4.53 -9.90 4.62
N ALA A 117 3.38 -9.27 4.90
CA ALA A 117 2.97 -8.03 4.26
C ALA A 117 3.89 -6.86 4.64
N GLU A 118 4.20 -6.70 5.93
CA GLU A 118 5.15 -5.70 6.41
C GLU A 118 6.55 -5.92 5.81
N ARG A 119 6.96 -7.19 5.68
CA ARG A 119 8.23 -7.53 5.05
C ARG A 119 8.29 -7.14 3.57
N LEU A 120 7.18 -7.25 2.86
CA LEU A 120 7.05 -6.78 1.47
C LEU A 120 7.10 -5.25 1.40
N MET A 121 6.34 -4.55 2.25
CA MET A 121 6.37 -3.07 2.30
C MET A 121 7.76 -2.53 2.60
N SER A 122 8.47 -3.15 3.56
CA SER A 122 9.86 -2.83 3.88
C SER A 122 10.84 -3.16 2.75
N LEU A 123 10.53 -4.15 1.90
CA LEU A 123 11.31 -4.41 0.68
C LEU A 123 11.10 -3.34 -0.39
N ASP A 124 9.88 -2.81 -0.47
CA ASP A 124 9.48 -1.82 -1.46
C ASP A 124 9.73 -0.38 -1.01
N ASP A 125 10.35 -0.19 0.16
CA ASP A 125 10.57 1.10 0.83
C ASP A 125 9.27 1.93 0.95
N SER A 126 8.15 1.22 1.07
CA SER A 126 6.84 1.82 1.31
C SER A 126 6.70 2.03 2.81
N GLY A 127 6.58 3.29 3.25
CA GLY A 127 6.13 3.59 4.61
C GLY A 127 4.79 2.91 4.90
N VAL A 128 4.46 2.71 6.19
CA VAL A 128 3.18 2.12 6.63
C VAL A 128 2.07 3.16 6.46
N ILE A 129 1.68 3.39 5.20
CA ILE A 129 0.66 4.36 4.79
C ILE A 129 -0.75 3.75 4.75
N CYS A 130 -0.86 2.42 4.87
CA CYS A 130 -2.11 1.67 4.82
C CYS A 130 -1.98 0.34 5.57
N ASP A 131 -3.09 -0.39 5.68
CA ASP A 131 -3.09 -1.78 6.13
C ASP A 131 -2.15 -2.62 5.25
N PRO A 132 -1.13 -3.30 5.81
CA PRO A 132 -0.18 -4.07 5.02
C PRO A 132 -0.81 -5.15 4.14
N ARG A 133 -1.91 -5.77 4.57
CA ARG A 133 -2.60 -6.79 3.78
C ARG A 133 -3.34 -6.17 2.58
N HIS A 134 -3.85 -4.94 2.71
CA HIS A 134 -4.36 -4.19 1.56
C HIS A 134 -3.26 -3.88 0.54
N TYR A 135 -2.07 -3.51 1.01
CA TYR A 135 -0.91 -3.31 0.15
C TYR A 135 -0.58 -4.57 -0.66
N VAL A 136 -0.51 -5.74 -0.01
CA VAL A 136 -0.25 -7.02 -0.67
C VAL A 136 -1.30 -7.31 -1.75
N ARG A 137 -2.59 -7.13 -1.45
CA ARG A 137 -3.68 -7.39 -2.41
C ARG A 137 -3.57 -6.51 -3.65
N GLN A 138 -3.27 -5.22 -3.47
CA GLN A 138 -3.05 -4.30 -4.60
C GLN A 138 -1.84 -4.70 -5.44
N GLN A 139 -0.70 -4.96 -4.79
CA GLN A 139 0.53 -5.33 -5.49
C GLN A 139 0.40 -6.68 -6.22
N TYR A 140 -0.31 -7.64 -5.63
CA TYR A 140 -0.54 -8.93 -6.25
C TYR A 140 -1.47 -8.82 -7.45
N ALA A 141 -2.57 -8.09 -7.33
CA ALA A 141 -3.50 -7.83 -8.42
C ALA A 141 -2.78 -7.16 -9.59
N HIS A 142 -1.95 -6.14 -9.32
CA HIS A 142 -1.17 -5.48 -10.37
C HIS A 142 -0.13 -6.41 -11.00
N TRP A 143 0.56 -7.24 -10.22
CA TRP A 143 1.58 -8.15 -10.71
C TRP A 143 0.98 -9.23 -11.63
N ILE A 144 -0.10 -9.89 -11.20
CA ILE A 144 -0.68 -11.01 -11.94
C ILE A 144 -1.32 -10.56 -13.27
N THR A 145 -1.80 -9.31 -13.37
CA THR A 145 -2.34 -8.76 -14.62
C THR A 145 -1.27 -8.32 -15.61
N HIS A 146 -0.01 -8.15 -15.18
CA HIS A 146 1.09 -7.66 -16.00
C HIS A 146 2.25 -8.68 -16.12
N GLN A 147 1.98 -9.96 -15.90
CA GLN A 147 2.90 -11.06 -16.23
C GLN A 147 3.15 -11.17 -17.74
#